data_AF-A0A060XTL6-F1
#
_entry.id   AF-A0A060XTL6-F1
#
_cell.length_a   1.000
_cell.length_b   1.000
_cell.length_c   1.000
_cell.angle_alpha   90.00
_cell.angle_beta   90.00
_cell.angle_gamma   90.00
#
_symmetry.space_group_name_H-M   'P 1'
#
loop_
_entity.id
_entity.type
_entity.pdbx_description
1 polymer ?
#
loop_
_entity_poly.entity_id
_entity_poly.type
_entity_poly.pdbx_seq_one_letter_code
_entity_poly.pdbx_strand_id
1 'polypeptide(L)'
;MVDTKHVFQVSGIKNLQKKGKLLHGIVQLGGKYIGGSVYKDGTTHLIVTRELPSEKFMAACAGGKWIVTPEYIFDSVKNGSWLPEGPYELDIVSKGGVPGTSNPVKVWRERVTSRAMAGAFEGWRVLLMVNEPTRRDMLRRWSLEL
;
A
#
# COMPACT_ATOMS: atom_id res chain seq x y z
N MET A 1 -22.65 0.92 9.73
CA MET A 1 -21.48 0.18 9.18
C MET A 1 -20.26 1.03 9.48
N VAL A 2 -19.23 0.49 10.14
CA VAL A 2 -18.01 1.26 10.42
C VAL A 2 -17.28 1.43 9.10
N ASP A 3 -17.46 2.60 8.47
CA ASP A 3 -16.70 3.01 7.31
C ASP A 3 -15.24 3.18 7.75
N THR A 4 -14.47 2.10 7.67
CA THR A 4 -13.12 2.05 8.21
C THR A 4 -12.18 2.62 7.17
N LYS A 5 -12.02 3.94 7.19
CA LYS A 5 -11.03 4.68 6.37
C LYS A 5 -9.61 4.06 6.45
N HIS A 6 -9.29 3.36 7.53
CA HIS A 6 -7.97 2.78 7.80
C HIS A 6 -8.00 1.23 7.81
N VAL A 7 -7.77 0.63 6.63
CA VAL A 7 -7.62 -0.81 6.43
C VAL A 7 -6.22 -1.11 5.93
N PHE A 8 -5.47 -1.93 6.68
CA PHE A 8 -4.05 -2.14 6.50
C PHE A 8 -3.70 -3.53 5.99
N GLN A 9 -2.73 -3.58 5.08
CA GLN A 9 -1.84 -4.72 4.86
C GLN A 9 -0.39 -4.34 5.20
N VAL A 10 0.44 -5.36 5.44
CA VAL A 10 1.89 -5.20 5.66
C VAL A 10 2.66 -6.02 4.63
N SER A 11 3.80 -5.51 4.19
CA SER A 11 4.75 -6.21 3.33
C SER A 11 6.18 -6.03 3.86
N GLY A 12 6.98 -7.12 3.81
CA GLY A 12 8.41 -7.08 4.13
C GLY A 12 8.81 -6.92 5.60
N ILE A 13 7.87 -6.92 6.56
CA ILE A 13 8.21 -6.85 8.00
C ILE A 13 8.62 -8.23 8.52
N LYS A 14 9.93 -8.51 8.54
CA LYS A 14 10.50 -9.79 9.00
C LYS A 14 10.59 -9.92 10.53
N ASN A 15 10.83 -8.82 11.23
CA ASN A 15 10.93 -8.83 12.69
C ASN A 15 9.53 -9.03 13.31
N LEU A 16 9.30 -10.20 13.91
CA LEU A 16 8.01 -10.59 14.48
C LEU A 16 7.57 -9.67 15.64
N GLN A 17 8.51 -9.20 16.47
CA GLN A 17 8.22 -8.28 17.56
C GLN A 17 7.76 -6.92 17.01
N LYS A 18 8.46 -6.37 16.01
CA LYS A 18 8.06 -5.12 15.33
C LYS A 18 6.70 -5.29 14.67
N LYS A 19 6.46 -6.42 13.99
CA LYS A 19 5.16 -6.73 13.37
C LYS A 19 4.06 -6.79 14.42
N GLY A 20 4.27 -7.48 15.55
CA GLY A 20 3.30 -7.57 16.64
C GLY A 20 2.90 -6.20 17.18
N LYS A 21 3.89 -5.34 17.49
CA LYS A 21 3.66 -3.96 17.93
C LYS A 21 2.86 -3.15 16.91
N LEU A 22 3.17 -3.29 15.63
CA LEU A 22 2.47 -2.60 14.56
C LEU A 22 1.00 -3.03 14.46
N LEU A 23 0.74 -4.34 14.49
CA LEU A 23 -0.63 -4.86 14.43
C LEU A 23 -1.45 -4.45 15.66
N HIS A 24 -0.82 -4.46 16.84
CA HIS A 24 -1.46 -3.96 18.06
C HIS A 24 -1.81 -2.47 17.94
N GLY A 25 -0.88 -1.63 17.46
CA GLY A 25 -1.13 -0.21 17.26
C GLY A 25 -2.26 0.09 16.28
N ILE A 26 -2.36 -0.68 15.19
CA ILE A 26 -3.47 -0.56 14.22
C ILE A 26 -4.82 -0.78 14.91
N VAL A 27 -4.95 -1.85 15.71
CA VAL A 27 -6.18 -2.20 16.41
C VAL A 27 -6.49 -1.17 17.51
N GLN A 28 -5.48 -0.73 18.25
CA GLN A 28 -5.63 0.27 19.32
C GLN A 28 -6.25 1.57 18.81
N LEU A 29 -5.89 2.01 17.59
CA LEU A 29 -6.41 3.22 16.96
C LEU A 29 -7.73 2.99 16.20
N GLY A 30 -8.34 1.80 16.32
CA GLY A 30 -9.60 1.45 15.66
C GLY A 30 -9.48 1.11 14.17
N GLY A 31 -8.28 0.85 13.68
CA GLY A 31 -8.02 0.40 12.30
C GLY A 31 -8.20 -1.11 12.14
N LYS A 32 -8.26 -1.57 10.89
CA LYS A 32 -8.43 -2.99 10.56
C LYS A 32 -7.19 -3.54 9.88
N TYR A 33 -6.65 -4.65 10.37
CA TYR A 33 -5.62 -5.42 9.66
C TYR A 33 -6.26 -6.61 8.92
N ILE A 34 -6.10 -6.67 7.59
CA ILE A 34 -6.74 -7.73 6.78
C ILE A 34 -5.80 -8.88 6.36
N GLY A 35 -4.54 -8.85 6.77
CA GLY A 35 -3.63 -10.01 6.69
C GLY A 35 -3.43 -10.59 5.28
N GLY A 36 -2.99 -11.84 5.22
CA GLY A 36 -2.78 -12.62 4.00
C GLY A 36 -1.40 -12.48 3.34
N SER A 37 -1.05 -13.42 2.49
CA SER A 37 0.15 -13.37 1.62
C SER A 37 -0.10 -12.54 0.35
N VAL A 38 -1.33 -12.54 -0.14
CA VAL A 38 -1.78 -11.88 -1.38
C VAL A 38 -2.31 -10.47 -1.08
N TYR A 39 -2.32 -9.61 -2.10
CA TYR A 39 -2.99 -8.31 -2.05
C TYR A 39 -4.51 -8.48 -1.87
N LYS A 40 -5.15 -7.50 -1.23
CA LYS A 40 -6.61 -7.45 -1.05
C LYS A 40 -7.09 -6.05 -1.40
N ASP A 41 -8.06 -5.95 -2.32
CA ASP A 41 -8.51 -4.64 -2.83
C ASP A 41 -9.06 -3.70 -1.74
N GLY A 42 -9.70 -4.24 -0.71
CA GLY A 42 -10.14 -3.46 0.46
C GLY A 42 -9.02 -2.81 1.29
N THR A 43 -7.76 -2.92 0.88
CA THR A 43 -6.63 -2.22 1.49
C THR A 43 -6.70 -0.73 1.18
N THR A 44 -6.64 0.12 2.20
CA THR A 44 -6.45 1.57 2.04
C THR A 44 -5.02 2.00 2.32
N HIS A 45 -4.29 1.24 3.15
CA HIS A 45 -2.91 1.50 3.54
C HIS A 45 -2.04 0.24 3.45
N LEU A 46 -0.88 0.36 2.81
CA LEU A 46 0.17 -0.65 2.84
C LEU A 46 1.35 -0.14 3.67
N ILE A 47 1.67 -0.87 4.74
CA ILE A 47 2.86 -0.58 5.54
C ILE A 47 4.07 -1.33 4.97
N VAL A 48 5.16 -0.60 4.71
CA VAL A 48 6.44 -1.13 4.25
C VAL A 48 7.62 -0.41 4.88
N THR A 49 8.77 -1.08 5.04
CA THR A 49 10.00 -0.45 5.53
C THR A 49 10.85 0.18 4.42
N ARG A 50 10.59 -0.21 3.17
CA ARG A 50 11.28 0.22 1.95
C ARG A 50 10.47 -0.22 0.74
N GLU A 51 10.89 0.21 -0.44
CA GLU A 51 10.44 -0.33 -1.72
C GLU A 51 10.71 -1.85 -1.79
N LEU A 52 9.71 -2.59 -2.27
CA LEU A 52 9.76 -4.05 -2.36
C LEU A 52 9.16 -4.50 -3.68
N PRO A 53 9.78 -5.45 -4.39
CA PRO A 53 9.20 -6.07 -5.58
C PRO A 53 8.17 -7.14 -5.17
N SER A 54 7.17 -6.75 -4.37
CA SER A 54 6.10 -7.65 -3.91
C SER A 54 4.78 -7.35 -4.59
N GLU A 55 3.92 -8.38 -4.67
CA GLU A 55 2.56 -8.24 -5.22
C GLU A 55 1.79 -7.09 -4.58
N LYS A 56 1.81 -7.03 -3.25
CA LYS A 56 1.11 -5.99 -2.50
C LYS A 56 1.62 -4.60 -2.80
N PHE A 57 2.94 -4.43 -2.95
CA PHE A 57 3.54 -3.13 -3.21
C PHE A 57 3.12 -2.61 -4.58
N MET A 58 3.27 -3.44 -5.62
CA MET A 58 2.91 -3.06 -6.98
C MET A 58 1.40 -2.81 -7.12
N ALA A 59 0.56 -3.65 -6.52
CA ALA A 59 -0.89 -3.47 -6.51
C ALA A 59 -1.32 -2.20 -5.75
N ALA A 60 -0.73 -1.94 -4.58
CA ALA A 60 -1.01 -0.72 -3.82
C ALA A 60 -0.59 0.55 -4.58
N CYS A 61 0.56 0.54 -5.25
CA CYS A 61 0.98 1.64 -6.13
C CYS A 61 -0.03 1.87 -7.25
N ALA A 62 -0.38 0.81 -7.99
CA ALA A 62 -1.28 0.91 -9.13
C ALA A 62 -2.70 1.34 -8.73
N GLY A 63 -3.19 0.89 -7.57
CA GLY A 63 -4.48 1.31 -7.01
C GLY A 63 -4.45 2.62 -6.25
N GLY A 64 -3.32 3.35 -6.26
CA GLY A 64 -3.18 4.64 -5.58
C GLY A 64 -3.48 4.61 -4.08
N LYS A 65 -3.16 3.49 -3.41
CA LYS A 65 -3.34 3.34 -1.96
C LYS A 65 -2.23 4.10 -1.22
N TRP A 66 -2.45 4.42 0.06
CA TRP A 66 -1.38 4.96 0.89
C TRP A 66 -0.30 3.91 1.10
N ILE A 67 0.95 4.22 0.77
CA ILE A 67 2.10 3.36 1.08
C ILE A 67 2.96 4.13 2.06
N VAL A 68 2.94 3.72 3.32
CA VAL A 68 3.54 4.48 4.42
C VAL A 68 4.50 3.61 5.24
N THR A 69 5.39 4.27 5.98
CA THR A 69 6.35 3.57 6.85
C THR A 69 5.71 3.16 8.19
N PRO A 70 6.31 2.22 8.96
CA PRO A 70 5.79 1.81 10.26
C PRO A 70 5.60 2.96 11.27
N GLU A 71 6.39 4.01 11.13
CA GLU A 71 6.38 5.19 11.99
C GLU A 71 5.02 5.89 11.98
N TYR A 72 4.26 5.80 10.87
CA TYR A 72 2.87 6.26 10.81
C TYR A 72 2.01 5.69 11.94
N ILE A 73 2.13 4.38 12.19
CA ILE A 73 1.37 3.69 13.23
C ILE A 73 1.91 4.07 14.61
N PHE A 74 3.22 4.04 14.79
CA PHE A 74 3.82 4.28 16.11
C PHE A 74 3.59 5.70 16.61
N ASP A 75 3.73 6.69 15.73
CA ASP A 75 3.52 8.09 16.09
C ASP A 75 2.03 8.40 16.27
N SER A 76 1.15 7.81 15.45
CA SER A 76 -0.30 7.93 15.67
C SER A 76 -0.73 7.33 17.01
N VAL A 77 -0.15 6.19 17.41
CA VAL A 77 -0.40 5.59 18.73
C VAL A 77 0.05 6.54 19.85
N LYS A 78 1.24 7.14 19.71
CA LYS A 78 1.76 8.12 20.67
C LYS A 78 0.89 9.38 20.75
N ASN A 79 0.34 9.81 19.62
CA ASN A 79 -0.57 10.96 19.53
C ASN A 79 -1.98 10.65 20.08
N GLY A 80 -2.34 9.38 20.18
CA GLY A 80 -3.68 8.92 20.61
C GLY A 80 -4.73 8.96 19.50
N SER A 81 -4.37 9.33 18.27
CA SER A 81 -5.25 9.37 17.11
C SER A 81 -4.44 9.28 15.81
N TRP A 82 -5.10 8.94 14.71
CA TRP A 82 -4.49 8.88 13.38
C TRP A 82 -3.90 10.24 12.98
N LEU A 83 -2.60 10.28 12.75
CA LEU A 83 -1.92 11.44 12.17
C LEU A 83 -2.18 11.53 10.66
N PRO A 84 -1.85 12.66 10.02
CA PRO A 84 -1.83 12.74 8.55
C PRO A 84 -0.80 11.78 7.94
N GLU A 85 -1.15 11.13 6.84
CA GLU A 85 -0.34 10.10 6.18
C GLU A 85 0.88 10.68 5.45
N GLY A 86 0.76 11.89 4.90
CA GLY A 86 1.75 12.52 4.02
C GLY A 86 3.20 12.52 4.52
N PRO A 87 3.48 12.89 5.78
CA PRO A 87 4.84 12.85 6.34
C PRO A 87 5.47 11.45 6.42
N TYR A 88 4.63 10.40 6.34
CA TYR A 88 5.04 9.00 6.44
C TYR A 88 4.94 8.25 5.10
N GLU A 89 4.50 8.92 4.04
CA GLU A 89 4.41 8.34 2.70
C GLU A 89 5.81 7.93 2.23
N LEU A 90 5.93 6.70 1.72
CA LEU A 90 7.20 6.15 1.30
C LEU A 90 7.74 6.96 0.12
N ASP A 91 8.90 7.58 0.32
CA ASP A 91 9.65 8.22 -0.75
C ASP A 91 10.74 7.28 -1.28
N ILE A 92 10.57 6.86 -2.54
CA ILE A 92 11.49 5.96 -3.23
C ILE A 92 12.51 6.70 -4.11
N VAL A 93 12.43 8.03 -4.19
CA VAL A 93 13.24 8.85 -5.10
C VAL A 93 14.27 9.66 -4.34
N SER A 94 13.97 10.18 -3.14
CA SER A 94 14.91 11.02 -2.39
C SER A 94 16.17 10.30 -1.89
N LYS A 95 16.22 8.95 -1.91
CA LYS A 95 17.43 8.17 -1.60
C LYS A 95 18.38 8.03 -2.81
N GLY A 96 18.76 9.15 -3.42
CA GLY A 96 19.77 9.20 -4.50
C GLY A 96 19.24 9.53 -5.90
N GLY A 97 17.98 9.96 -6.01
CA GLY A 97 17.38 10.41 -7.26
C GLY A 97 17.76 11.84 -7.65
N VAL A 98 17.52 12.16 -8.92
CA VAL A 98 17.74 13.51 -9.48
C VAL A 98 16.74 14.50 -8.85
N PRO A 99 17.18 15.69 -8.39
CA PRO A 99 16.30 16.73 -7.88
C PRO A 99 15.16 17.04 -8.87
N GLY A 100 13.93 17.16 -8.37
CA GLY A 100 12.74 17.41 -9.20
C GLY A 100 12.06 16.15 -9.75
N THR A 101 12.60 14.95 -9.50
CA THR A 101 11.93 13.70 -9.86
C THR A 101 10.73 13.46 -8.93
N SER A 102 9.55 13.26 -9.51
CA SER A 102 8.32 13.01 -8.74
C SER A 102 8.30 11.58 -8.17
N ASN A 103 7.96 11.44 -6.89
CA ASN A 103 7.75 10.14 -6.26
C ASN A 103 6.54 9.42 -6.90
N PRO A 104 6.72 8.30 -7.62
CA PRO A 104 5.62 7.65 -8.34
C PRO A 104 4.54 7.10 -7.41
N VAL A 105 4.88 6.74 -6.16
CA VAL A 105 3.90 6.32 -5.14
C VAL A 105 2.88 7.45 -4.92
N LYS A 106 3.39 8.66 -4.67
CA LYS A 106 2.58 9.85 -4.46
C LYS A 106 1.79 10.23 -5.71
N VAL A 107 2.42 10.20 -6.89
CA VAL A 107 1.77 10.56 -8.16
C VAL A 107 0.55 9.68 -8.43
N TRP A 108 0.69 8.36 -8.28
CA TRP A 108 -0.43 7.46 -8.53
C TRP A 108 -1.54 7.60 -7.48
N ARG A 109 -1.18 7.75 -6.20
CA ARG A 109 -2.16 8.06 -5.16
C ARG A 109 -2.97 9.31 -5.49
N GLU A 110 -2.34 10.41 -5.91
CA GLU A 110 -3.03 11.67 -6.23
C GLU A 110 -3.95 11.53 -7.43
N ARG A 111 -3.53 10.82 -8.48
CA ARG A 111 -4.35 10.57 -9.67
C ARG A 111 -5.59 9.74 -9.35
N VAL A 112 -5.44 8.69 -8.52
CA VAL A 112 -6.57 7.84 -8.13
C VAL A 112 -7.50 8.56 -7.15
N THR A 113 -6.94 9.25 -6.16
CA THR A 113 -7.73 9.99 -5.15
C THR A 113 -8.51 11.14 -5.77
N SER A 114 -7.94 11.84 -6.76
CA SER A 114 -8.63 12.91 -7.49
C SER A 114 -9.69 12.40 -8.47
N ARG A 115 -9.88 11.07 -8.58
CA ARG A 115 -10.75 10.40 -9.57
C ARG A 115 -10.40 10.74 -11.01
N ALA A 116 -9.17 11.17 -11.27
CA ALA A 116 -8.67 11.33 -12.63
C ALA A 116 -8.53 9.96 -13.32
N MET A 117 -8.23 8.92 -12.53
CA MET A 117 -8.25 7.51 -12.95
C MET A 117 -8.72 6.60 -11.81
N ALA A 118 -9.27 5.43 -12.12
CA ALA A 118 -9.60 4.37 -11.16
C ALA A 118 -8.35 3.62 -10.65
N GLY A 119 -7.31 3.55 -11.48
CA GLY A 119 -6.06 2.85 -11.21
C GLY A 119 -5.08 2.98 -12.38
N ALA A 120 -3.87 2.46 -12.21
CA ALA A 120 -2.82 2.60 -13.22
C ALA A 120 -3.07 1.85 -14.53
N PHE A 121 -3.99 0.90 -14.52
CA PHE A 121 -4.32 0.06 -15.67
C PHE A 121 -5.77 0.28 -16.15
N GLU A 122 -6.41 1.37 -15.72
CA GLU A 122 -7.78 1.68 -16.15
C GLU A 122 -7.91 1.66 -17.68
N GLY A 123 -8.88 0.90 -18.17
CA GLY A 123 -9.18 0.77 -19.61
C GLY A 123 -8.26 -0.18 -20.38
N TRP A 124 -7.29 -0.83 -19.74
CA TRP A 124 -6.40 -1.77 -20.42
C TRP A 124 -7.11 -3.09 -20.74
N ARG A 125 -6.86 -3.61 -21.94
CA ARG A 125 -7.23 -4.97 -22.34
C ARG A 125 -5.94 -5.76 -22.54
N VAL A 126 -5.70 -6.73 -21.66
CA VAL A 126 -4.39 -7.42 -21.58
C VAL A 126 -4.54 -8.90 -21.93
N LEU A 127 -3.66 -9.41 -22.79
CA LEU A 127 -3.46 -10.84 -23.00
C LEU A 127 -2.31 -11.34 -22.11
N LEU A 128 -2.61 -12.17 -21.12
CA LEU A 128 -1.61 -12.74 -20.22
C LEU A 128 -1.12 -14.11 -20.72
N MET A 129 0.01 -14.14 -21.44
CA MET A 129 0.70 -15.39 -21.84
C MET A 129 1.75 -15.80 -20.81
N VAL A 130 1.29 -16.32 -19.67
CA VAL A 130 2.16 -16.70 -18.56
C VAL A 130 2.00 -18.19 -18.30
N ASN A 131 3.07 -18.98 -18.37
CA ASN A 131 2.98 -20.43 -18.20
C ASN A 131 2.89 -20.85 -16.73
N GLU A 132 3.50 -20.08 -15.82
CA GLU A 132 3.51 -20.38 -14.40
C GLU A 132 2.18 -19.94 -13.75
N PRO A 133 1.38 -20.86 -13.16
CA PRO A 133 0.04 -20.57 -12.66
C PRO A 133 0.00 -19.49 -11.56
N THR A 134 0.92 -19.52 -10.60
CA THR A 134 0.93 -18.59 -9.46
C THR A 134 1.11 -17.15 -9.91
N ARG A 135 2.06 -16.93 -10.82
CA ARG A 135 2.34 -15.64 -11.46
C ARG A 135 1.21 -15.20 -12.37
N ARG A 136 0.56 -16.15 -13.06
CA ARG A 136 -0.63 -15.84 -13.85
C ARG A 136 -1.77 -15.34 -12.97
N ASP A 137 -2.05 -16.00 -11.85
CA ASP A 137 -3.11 -15.60 -10.92
C ASP A 137 -2.81 -14.26 -10.26
N MET A 138 -1.56 -14.01 -9.89
CA MET A 138 -1.07 -12.71 -9.42
C MET A 138 -1.34 -11.60 -10.44
N LEU A 139 -0.96 -11.81 -11.70
CA LEU A 139 -1.16 -10.80 -12.75
C LEU A 139 -2.63 -10.62 -13.12
N ARG A 140 -3.44 -11.68 -13.04
CA ARG A 140 -4.90 -11.60 -13.26
C ARG A 140 -5.58 -10.69 -12.24
N ARG A 141 -5.20 -10.79 -10.95
CA ARG A 141 -5.73 -9.90 -9.91
C ARG A 141 -5.42 -8.43 -10.22
N TRP A 142 -4.22 -8.13 -10.71
CA TRP A 142 -3.87 -6.76 -11.08
C TRP A 142 -4.66 -6.20 -12.26
N SER A 143 -5.04 -7.05 -13.23
CA SER A 143 -5.76 -6.60 -14.42
C SER A 143 -7.28 -6.50 -14.23
N LEU A 144 -7.82 -7.09 -13.16
CA LEU A 144 -9.27 -7.16 -12.93
C LEU A 144 -9.72 -6.32 -11.73
N GLU A 145 -8.82 -6.04 -10.79
CA GLU A 145 -9.13 -5.36 -9.52
C GLU A 145 -8.48 -3.95 -9.42
N LEU A 146 -7.71 -3.51 -10.43
CA LEU A 146 -7.03 -2.20 -10.50
C LEU A 146 -7.16 -1.59 -11.90
#